data_AF-A0A7D7QUQ7-F1
#
_entry.id   AF-A0A7D7QUQ7-F1
#
_cell.length_a   1.000
_cell.length_b   1.000
_cell.length_c   1.000
_cell.angle_alpha   90.00
_cell.angle_beta   90.00
_cell.angle_gamma   90.00
#
_symmetry.space_group_name_H-M   'P 1'
#
loop_
_entity.id
_entity.type
_entity.pdbx_description
1 polymer ?
#
loop_
_entity_poly.entity_id
_entity_poly.type
_entity_poly.pdbx_seq_one_letter_code
_entity_poly.pdbx_strand_id
1 'polypeptide(L)' 'MENSEIKTPRGTCTTIPGESTTINHNLGTTDIIVALYNVATGNELNSGITIVDENSVRITTASGAPDQIRVVIMGF' A
#
# COMPACT_ATOMS: atom_id res chain seq x y z
N MET A 1 -22.81 -3.26 21.22
CA MET A 1 -22.11 -4.18 20.30
C MET A 1 -22.71 -3.84 18.95
N GLU A 2 -22.06 -3.11 18.07
CA GLU A 2 -20.72 -3.31 17.53
C GLU A 2 -20.25 -1.94 16.99
N ASN A 3 -19.03 -1.52 17.35
CA ASN A 3 -18.47 -0.26 16.88
C ASN A 3 -18.04 -0.46 15.42
N SER A 4 -18.93 -0.15 14.47
CA SER A 4 -18.63 -0.09 13.03
C SER A 4 -17.75 1.13 12.74
N GLU A 5 -16.56 1.17 13.35
CA GLU A 5 -15.48 1.96 12.78
C GLU A 5 -15.07 1.24 11.51
N ILE A 6 -15.66 1.66 10.39
CA ILE A 6 -15.07 1.45 9.08
C ILE A 6 -13.70 2.12 9.17
N LYS A 7 -12.65 1.35 9.50
CA LYS A 7 -11.26 1.78 9.35
C LYS A 7 -11.12 2.09 7.87
N THR A 8 -11.19 3.37 7.53
CA THR A 8 -11.03 3.87 6.16
C THR A 8 -9.75 3.22 5.62
N PRO A 9 -9.76 2.63 4.41
CA PRO A 9 -8.53 2.16 3.79
C PRO A 9 -7.50 3.30 3.83
N ARG A 10 -6.46 3.16 4.63
CA ARG A 10 -5.47 4.23 4.84
C ARG A 10 -4.46 4.21 3.69
N GLY A 11 -4.35 5.36 3.00
CA GLY A 11 -3.16 5.73 2.22
C GLY A 11 -3.28 5.68 0.69
N THR A 12 -3.73 6.76 0.05
CA THR A 12 -3.33 7.02 -1.34
C THR A 12 -1.88 7.52 -1.33
N CYS A 13 -1.00 6.89 -2.12
CA CYS A 13 0.42 7.25 -2.20
C CYS A 13 0.82 7.44 -3.66
N THR A 14 1.46 8.54 -4.00
CA THR A 14 2.07 8.71 -5.32
C THR A 14 3.45 8.07 -5.31
N THR A 15 3.66 7.07 -6.15
CA THR A 15 4.97 6.45 -6.36
C THR A 15 5.62 7.03 -7.60
N ILE A 16 6.94 7.19 -7.60
CA ILE A 16 7.69 7.47 -8.83
C ILE A 16 7.94 6.12 -9.54
N PRO A 17 7.55 5.95 -10.81
CA PRO A 17 7.78 4.71 -11.53
C PRO A 17 9.26 4.31 -11.52
N GLY A 18 9.55 3.06 -11.16
CA GLY A 18 10.92 2.54 -11.07
C GLY A 18 11.62 2.82 -9.74
N GLU A 19 10.99 3.56 -8.84
CA GLU A 19 11.56 3.90 -7.53
C GLU A 19 10.93 3.09 -6.40
N SER A 20 11.61 3.09 -5.26
CA SER A 20 11.04 2.61 -4.01
C SER A 20 10.37 3.73 -3.23
N THR A 21 9.23 3.44 -2.60
CA THR A 21 8.53 4.35 -1.68
C THR A 21 8.23 3.62 -0.38
N THR A 22 8.54 4.26 0.75
CA THR A 22 8.18 3.74 2.08
C THR A 22 6.86 4.34 2.52
N ILE A 23 5.93 3.49 2.95
CA ILE A 23 4.62 3.86 3.46
C ILE A 23 4.54 3.46 4.93
N ASN A 24 4.26 4.46 5.78
CA ASN A 24 3.97 4.24 7.19
C ASN A 24 2.46 4.00 7.38
N HIS A 25 2.06 2.77 7.66
CA HIS A 25 0.67 2.37 7.88
C HIS A 25 0.22 2.46 9.34
N ASN A 26 1.17 2.45 10.31
CA ASN A 26 0.90 2.55 11.75
C ASN A 26 -0.14 1.52 12.25
N LEU A 27 0.00 0.26 11.86
CA LEU A 27 -0.91 -0.81 12.29
C LEU A 27 -0.38 -1.60 13.49
N GLY A 28 0.90 -1.45 13.86
CA GLY A 28 1.51 -2.18 14.98
C GLY A 28 1.58 -3.70 14.75
N THR A 29 1.63 -4.14 13.50
CA THR A 29 1.71 -5.56 13.13
C THR A 29 2.44 -5.73 11.80
N THR A 30 3.18 -6.83 11.68
CA THR A 30 3.78 -7.29 10.40
C THR A 30 2.89 -8.31 9.69
N ASP A 31 1.81 -8.79 10.32
CA ASP A 31 0.82 -9.65 9.67
C ASP A 31 -0.14 -8.77 8.88
N ILE A 32 0.22 -8.52 7.61
CA ILE A 32 -0.48 -7.56 6.75
C ILE A 32 -0.67 -8.10 5.34
N ILE A 33 -1.73 -7.63 4.69
CA ILE A 33 -1.96 -7.72 3.24
C ILE A 33 -1.79 -6.33 2.63
N VAL A 34 -1.03 -6.26 1.54
CA VAL A 34 -0.80 -5.04 0.78
C VAL A 34 -1.25 -5.27 -0.66
N ALA A 35 -2.17 -4.43 -1.15
CA ALA A 35 -2.66 -4.46 -2.52
C ALA A 35 -2.44 -3.10 -3.19
N LEU A 36 -2.05 -3.09 -4.45
CA LEU A 36 -1.76 -1.88 -5.22
C LEU A 36 -2.66 -1.82 -6.44
N TYR A 37 -3.19 -0.63 -6.74
CA TYR A 37 -4.09 -0.44 -7.86
C TYR A 37 -3.68 0.77 -8.69
N ASN A 38 -3.74 0.64 -10.01
CA ASN A 38 -3.67 1.80 -10.91
C ASN A 38 -4.90 2.66 -10.70
N VAL A 39 -4.72 3.93 -10.33
CA VAL A 39 -5.84 4.84 -10.09
C VAL A 39 -6.67 5.10 -11.35
N ALA A 40 -6.04 5.13 -12.52
CA ALA A 40 -6.71 5.45 -13.78
C ALA A 40 -7.56 4.29 -14.31
N THR A 41 -7.12 3.03 -14.11
CA THR A 41 -7.79 1.86 -14.68
C THR A 41 -8.48 0.96 -13.66
N GLY A 42 -8.14 1.10 -12.38
CA GLY A 42 -8.62 0.21 -11.32
C GLY A 42 -7.96 -1.18 -11.31
N ASN A 43 -7.03 -1.46 -12.24
CA ASN A 43 -6.34 -2.75 -12.30
C ASN A 43 -5.37 -2.89 -11.13
N GLU A 44 -5.30 -4.09 -10.58
CA GLU A 44 -4.28 -4.45 -9.59
C GLU A 44 -2.88 -4.48 -10.24
N LEU A 45 -1.88 -4.08 -9.46
CA LEU A 45 -0.49 -3.98 -9.88
C LEU A 45 0.36 -4.97 -9.11
N ASN A 46 1.25 -5.65 -9.81
CA ASN A 46 2.31 -6.42 -9.18
C ASN A 46 3.49 -5.50 -8.84
N SER A 47 4.01 -5.61 -7.63
CA SER A 47 5.12 -4.79 -7.14
C SER A 47 5.94 -5.56 -6.10
N GLY A 48 7.19 -5.17 -5.93
CA GLY A 48 8.01 -5.70 -4.83
C GLY A 48 7.59 -5.04 -3.52
N ILE A 49 7.03 -5.83 -2.60
CA ILE A 49 6.58 -5.36 -1.29
C ILE A 49 7.50 -5.96 -0.24
N THR A 50 8.06 -5.11 0.62
CA THR A 50 8.93 -5.52 1.71
C THR A 50 8.44 -4.89 3.00
N ILE A 51 8.18 -5.71 4.02
CA ILE A 51 7.87 -5.22 5.37
C ILE A 51 9.18 -4.69 5.96
N VAL A 52 9.16 -3.43 6.41
CA VAL A 52 10.34 -2.80 7.02
C VAL A 52 10.30 -2.99 8.53
N ASP A 53 9.16 -2.70 9.15
CA ASP A 53 8.87 -2.92 10.56
C ASP A 53 7.35 -3.08 10.77
N GLU A 54 6.91 -3.18 12.02
CA GLU A 54 5.50 -3.32 12.43
C GLU A 54 4.58 -2.15 12.02
N ASN A 55 5.14 -1.03 11.55
CA ASN A 55 4.39 0.15 11.18
C ASN A 55 4.62 0.57 9.72
N SER A 56 5.57 -0.01 9.00
CA SER A 56 5.93 0.46 7.68
C SER A 56 6.27 -0.65 6.67
N VAL A 57 5.95 -0.36 5.42
CA VAL A 57 6.28 -1.17 4.25
C VAL A 57 7.03 -0.35 3.22
N ARG A 58 7.92 -1.00 2.49
CA ARG A 58 8.58 -0.45 1.31
C ARG A 58 7.99 -1.11 0.07
N ILE A 59 7.53 -0.29 -0.86
CA ILE A 59 7.02 -0.69 -2.16
C ILE A 59 8.04 -0.32 -3.20
N THR A 60 8.36 -1.25 -4.10
CA THR A 60 9.22 -1.02 -5.26
C THR A 60 8.43 -1.30 -6.53
N THR A 61 8.34 -0.29 -7.38
CA THR A 61 7.59 -0.38 -8.64
C THR A 61 8.55 -0.51 -9.82
N ALA A 62 8.10 -1.11 -10.93
CA ALA A 62 8.87 -1.15 -12.17
C ALA A 62 8.86 0.22 -12.86
N SER A 63 9.83 0.50 -13.74
CA SER A 63 9.94 1.77 -14.47
C SER A 63 8.75 2.10 -15.38
N GLY A 64 7.92 1.11 -15.72
CA GLY A 64 6.66 1.28 -16.46
C GLY A 64 5.41 1.35 -15.58
N ALA A 65 5.56 1.52 -14.25
CA ALA A 65 4.42 1.63 -13.36
C ALA A 65 3.63 2.93 -13.60
N PRO A 66 2.33 2.97 -13.25
CA PRO A 66 1.53 4.19 -13.36
C PRO A 66 2.02 5.30 -12.43
N ASP A 67 1.84 6.56 -12.85
CA ASP A 67 2.19 7.74 -12.05
C ASP A 67 1.40 7.85 -10.74
N GLN A 68 0.21 7.26 -10.69
CA GLN A 68 -0.66 7.24 -9.52
C GLN A 68 -1.09 5.83 -9.17
N ILE A 69 -0.74 5.41 -7.95
CA ILE A 69 -1.07 4.11 -7.41
C ILE A 69 -1.88 4.31 -6.12
N ARG A 70 -2.95 3.55 -5.95
CA ARG A 70 -3.63 3.43 -4.66
C ARG A 70 -3.08 2.22 -3.95
N VAL A 71 -2.66 2.40 -2.70
CA VAL A 71 -2.19 1.30 -1.86
C VAL A 71 -3.24 1.04 -0.80
N VAL A 72 -3.57 -0.24 -0.59
CA VAL A 72 -4.45 -0.69 0.48
C VAL A 72 -3.64 -1.60 1.38
N ILE A 73 -3.55 -1.25 2.66
CA ILE A 73 -2.83 -2.03 3.66
C ILE A 73 -3.82 -2.41 4.75
N MET A 74 -3.94 -3.71 5.01
CA MET A 74 -4.79 -4.28 6.06
C MET A 74 -3.95 -5.17 6.96
N GLY A 75 -4.14 -5.08 8.28
CA GLY A 75 -3.45 -5.92 9.25
C GLY A 75 -4.40 -6.85 9.97
N PHE A 76 -3.87 -7.95 10.51
CA PHE A 76 -4.56 -8.96 11.30
C PHE A 76 -4.19 -8.89 12.79
#